data_AF-A0A533W1I7-F1
#
_entry.id   AF-A0A533W1I7-F1
#
_cell.length_a   1.000
_cell.length_b   1.000
_cell.length_c   1.000
_cell.angle_alpha   90.00
_cell.angle_beta   90.00
_cell.angle_gamma   90.00
#
_symmetry.space_group_name_H-M   'P 1'
#
loop_
_entity.id
_entity.type
_entity.pdbx_description
1 polymer ?
#
loop_
_entity_poly.entity_id
_entity_poly.type
_entity_poly.pdbx_seq_one_letter_code
_entity_poly.pdbx_strand_id
1 'polypeptide(L)'
;MKVIIISHESDLDGLYSAAIGLLRYPQATTIFLGYGAENFQKLGNFVDAATRYSPERGLIIIADLGLNDDLIETCKQIFSEAVRNGWKILWVDHHPWSQQAIDALKPLVEIVLDTLGSKCAADLMYENLLPGNKLANSLAGMAHTMDFFTKDQYLTPISELVRYYQTFPDFYARLSELA
;
A
#
# COMPACT_ATOMS: atom_id res chain seq x y z
N MET A 1 18.90 6.82 -1.54
CA MET A 1 17.54 7.05 -2.06
C MET A 1 16.57 6.81 -0.92
N LYS A 2 15.75 7.79 -0.55
CA LYS A 2 14.70 7.60 0.46
C LYS A 2 13.55 6.81 -0.14
N VAL A 3 12.96 5.93 0.65
CA VAL A 3 11.79 5.14 0.24
C VAL A 3 10.76 5.26 1.35
N ILE A 4 9.52 5.50 0.95
CA ILE A 4 8.37 5.47 1.85
C ILE A 4 7.39 4.46 1.27
N ILE A 5 6.91 3.57 2.12
CA ILE A 5 5.90 2.58 1.78
C ILE A 5 4.66 2.92 2.59
N ILE A 6 3.56 3.21 1.90
CA ILE A 6 2.26 3.51 2.49
C ILE A 6 1.33 2.38 2.07
N SER A 7 0.75 1.65 3.03
CA SER A 7 -0.14 0.53 2.68
C SER A 7 -1.35 0.41 3.60
N HIS A 8 -2.31 -0.43 3.24
CA HIS A 8 -3.50 -0.65 4.06
C HIS A 8 -3.15 -1.25 5.42
N GLU A 9 -3.91 -0.86 6.45
CA GLU A 9 -3.59 -1.15 7.84
C GLU A 9 -4.27 -2.40 8.41
N SER A 10 -5.33 -2.93 7.78
CA SER A 10 -6.28 -3.81 8.48
C SER A 10 -6.29 -5.27 8.06
N ASP A 11 -5.66 -5.65 6.96
CA ASP A 11 -5.66 -7.03 6.45
C ASP A 11 -4.28 -7.49 5.98
N LEU A 12 -4.18 -8.78 5.63
CA LEU A 12 -2.93 -9.33 5.14
C LEU A 12 -2.49 -8.75 3.79
N ASP A 13 -3.39 -8.24 2.95
CA ASP A 13 -2.99 -7.71 1.64
C ASP A 13 -2.14 -6.45 1.80
N GLY A 14 -2.64 -5.48 2.57
CA GLY A 14 -1.86 -4.28 2.90
C GLY A 14 -0.59 -4.58 3.70
N LEU A 15 -0.69 -5.41 4.74
CA LEU A 15 0.46 -5.73 5.60
C LEU A 15 1.56 -6.47 4.83
N TYR A 16 1.21 -7.43 3.98
CA TYR A 16 2.18 -8.19 3.20
C TYR A 16 2.67 -7.45 1.95
N SER A 17 1.85 -6.57 1.37
CA SER A 17 2.33 -5.59 0.39
C SER A 17 3.46 -4.75 0.96
N ALA A 18 3.30 -4.21 2.18
CA ALA A 18 4.35 -3.46 2.84
C ALA A 18 5.59 -4.31 3.15
N ALA A 19 5.39 -5.54 3.64
CA ALA A 19 6.48 -6.48 3.92
C ALA A 19 7.29 -6.83 2.65
N ILE A 20 6.62 -7.10 1.52
CA ILE A 20 7.26 -7.33 0.23
C ILE A 20 8.06 -6.10 -0.21
N GLY A 21 7.48 -4.90 -0.06
CA GLY A 21 8.19 -3.65 -0.30
C GLY A 21 9.46 -3.50 0.56
N LEU A 22 9.39 -3.89 1.84
CA LEU A 22 10.53 -3.87 2.76
C LEU A 22 11.61 -4.90 2.40
N LEU A 23 11.25 -6.06 1.84
CA LEU A 23 12.25 -7.00 1.31
C LEU A 23 13.07 -6.39 0.17
N ARG A 24 12.46 -5.49 -0.63
CA ARG A 24 13.13 -4.76 -1.71
C ARG A 24 13.90 -3.55 -1.21
N TYR A 25 13.31 -2.83 -0.26
CA TYR A 25 13.82 -1.58 0.32
C TYR A 25 13.83 -1.66 1.85
N PRO A 26 14.80 -2.37 2.47
CA PRO A 26 14.80 -2.60 3.93
C PRO A 26 14.92 -1.34 4.78
N GLN A 27 15.39 -0.23 4.19
CA GLN A 27 15.52 1.07 4.84
C GLN A 27 14.26 1.95 4.72
N ALA A 28 13.19 1.47 4.09
CA ALA A 28 12.00 2.28 3.84
C ALA A 28 11.29 2.66 5.15
N THR A 29 10.78 3.88 5.20
CA THR A 29 9.79 4.25 6.22
C THR A 29 8.46 3.63 5.84
N THR A 30 7.84 2.88 6.75
CA THR A 30 6.53 2.26 6.53
C THR A 30 5.44 2.99 7.28
N ILE A 31 4.33 3.26 6.60
CA ILE A 31 3.15 3.93 7.12
C ILE A 31 1.94 3.07 6.76
N PHE A 32 1.06 2.85 7.72
CA PHE A 32 -0.19 2.13 7.51
C PHE A 32 -1.36 3.09 7.65
N LEU A 33 -2.31 3.02 6.70
CA LEU A 33 -3.49 3.89 6.64
C LEU A 33 -4.74 3.10 6.28
N GLY A 34 -5.89 3.59 6.76
CA GLY A 34 -7.20 3.14 6.32
C GLY A 34 -7.66 3.83 5.02
N TYR A 35 -8.93 3.59 4.65
CA TYR A 35 -9.59 4.23 3.52
C TYR A 35 -10.20 5.58 3.87
N GLY A 36 -10.66 6.31 2.84
CA GLY A 36 -11.47 7.51 2.98
C GLY A 36 -10.67 8.82 3.10
N ALA A 37 -11.38 9.94 2.94
CA ALA A 37 -10.80 11.26 2.78
C ALA A 37 -9.81 11.66 3.89
N GLU A 38 -10.11 11.31 5.15
CA GLU A 38 -9.22 11.62 6.28
C GLU A 38 -7.85 10.92 6.14
N ASN A 39 -7.85 9.65 5.75
CA ASN A 39 -6.62 8.89 5.57
C ASN A 39 -5.83 9.36 4.35
N PHE A 40 -6.52 9.77 3.28
CA PHE A 40 -5.87 10.39 2.12
C PHE A 40 -5.26 11.77 2.43
N GLN A 41 -5.86 12.53 3.34
CA GLN A 41 -5.25 13.75 3.87
C GLN A 41 -3.99 13.43 4.68
N LYS A 42 -4.02 12.37 5.52
CA LYS A 42 -2.82 11.90 6.26
C LYS A 42 -1.72 11.45 5.30
N LEU A 43 -2.06 10.71 4.24
CA LEU A 43 -1.14 10.35 3.16
C LEU A 43 -0.46 11.60 2.59
N GLY A 44 -1.26 12.62 2.25
CA GLY A 44 -0.74 13.90 1.79
C GLY A 44 0.24 14.56 2.75
N ASN A 45 -0.07 14.55 4.05
CA ASN A 45 0.82 15.12 5.08
C ASN A 45 2.15 14.36 5.17
N PHE A 46 2.14 13.03 5.08
CA PHE A 46 3.37 12.23 5.09
C PHE A 46 4.21 12.45 3.82
N VAL A 47 3.56 12.51 2.66
CA VAL A 47 4.23 12.81 1.38
C VAL A 47 4.82 14.23 1.41
N ASP A 48 4.09 15.22 1.90
CA ASP A 48 4.57 16.60 2.02
C ASP A 48 5.78 16.69 2.96
N ALA A 49 5.69 16.10 4.16
CA ALA A 49 6.77 16.06 5.14
C ALA A 49 8.05 15.42 4.58
N ALA A 50 7.90 14.38 3.76
CA ALA A 50 9.03 13.70 3.13
C ALA A 50 9.67 14.50 1.99
N THR A 51 8.87 15.26 1.24
CA THR A 51 9.27 15.83 -0.05
C THR A 51 9.63 17.31 0.03
N ARG A 52 8.99 18.09 0.90
CA ARG A 52 9.07 19.57 0.89
C ARG A 52 10.39 20.14 1.42
N TYR A 53 10.99 19.50 2.41
CA TYR A 53 12.17 20.04 3.11
C TYR A 53 13.46 19.26 2.86
N SER A 54 13.40 18.25 1.99
CA SER A 54 14.52 17.35 1.72
C SER A 54 15.08 17.61 0.31
N PRO A 55 16.37 17.96 0.15
CA PRO A 55 17.00 18.01 -1.17
C PRO A 55 17.17 16.60 -1.78
N GLU A 56 16.94 15.55 -0.98
CA GLU A 56 17.02 14.17 -1.42
C GLU A 56 15.78 13.76 -2.21
N ARG A 57 16.01 13.11 -3.34
CA ARG A 57 14.99 12.44 -4.15
C ARG A 57 14.70 11.06 -3.58
N GLY A 58 13.48 10.57 -3.82
CA GLY A 58 13.06 9.28 -3.32
C GLY A 58 11.96 8.62 -4.14
N LEU A 59 11.47 7.52 -3.57
CA LEU A 59 10.37 6.73 -4.10
C LEU A 59 9.28 6.65 -3.04
N ILE A 60 8.05 6.99 -3.42
CA ILE A 60 6.85 6.71 -2.66
C ILE A 60 6.21 5.47 -3.29
N ILE A 61 5.95 4.45 -2.49
CA ILE A 61 5.20 3.26 -2.87
C ILE A 61 3.90 3.29 -2.09
N ILE A 62 2.78 3.27 -2.79
CA ILE A 62 1.45 3.19 -2.21
C ILE A 62 0.88 1.83 -2.60
N ALA A 63 0.40 1.06 -1.64
CA ALA A 63 -0.12 -0.28 -1.89
C ALA A 63 -1.46 -0.51 -1.21
N ASP A 64 -2.40 -1.17 -1.91
CA ASP A 64 -3.69 -1.58 -1.36
C ASP A 64 -4.55 -0.41 -0.84
N LEU A 65 -4.59 0.70 -1.57
CA LEU A 65 -5.36 1.88 -1.20
C LEU A 65 -6.14 2.37 -2.41
N GLY A 66 -7.38 1.88 -2.54
CA GLY A 66 -8.36 2.27 -3.55
C GLY A 66 -8.57 3.78 -3.66
N LEU A 67 -8.52 4.30 -4.89
CA LEU A 67 -8.80 5.70 -5.19
C LEU A 67 -10.24 5.89 -5.66
N ASN A 68 -11.03 6.62 -4.87
CA ASN A 68 -12.34 7.10 -5.27
C ASN A 68 -12.25 8.43 -6.05
N ASP A 69 -13.23 8.67 -6.92
CA ASP A 69 -13.24 9.84 -7.81
C ASP A 69 -13.27 11.19 -7.09
N ASP A 70 -13.88 11.24 -5.90
CA ASP A 70 -13.93 12.43 -5.05
C ASP A 70 -12.56 12.82 -4.46
N LEU A 71 -11.60 11.91 -4.47
CA LEU A 71 -10.24 12.11 -3.96
C LEU A 71 -9.20 12.38 -5.05
N ILE A 72 -9.59 12.38 -6.32
CA ILE A 72 -8.68 12.59 -7.46
C ILE A 72 -7.93 13.91 -7.35
N GLU A 73 -8.64 15.02 -7.11
CA GLU A 73 -7.99 16.34 -7.06
C GLU A 73 -7.04 16.48 -5.87
N THR A 74 -7.41 15.91 -4.72
CA THR A 74 -6.54 15.82 -3.55
C THR A 74 -5.24 15.09 -3.89
N CYS A 75 -5.33 13.92 -4.52
CA CYS A 75 -4.16 13.13 -4.92
C CYS A 75 -3.30 13.86 -5.95
N LYS A 76 -3.91 14.49 -6.97
CA LYS A 76 -3.18 15.28 -7.98
C LYS A 76 -2.38 16.40 -7.33
N GLN A 77 -2.98 17.13 -6.38
CA GLN A 77 -2.29 18.20 -5.69
C GLN A 77 -1.06 17.66 -4.93
N ILE A 78 -1.25 16.62 -4.10
CA ILE A 78 -0.18 15.98 -3.33
C ILE A 78 0.95 15.49 -4.25
N PHE A 79 0.62 14.76 -5.30
CA PHE A 79 1.62 14.10 -6.14
C PHE A 79 2.31 15.03 -7.12
N SER A 80 1.63 16.06 -7.61
CA SER A 80 2.27 17.08 -8.45
C SER A 80 3.40 17.81 -7.70
N GLU A 81 3.22 18.08 -6.41
CA GLU A 81 4.25 18.67 -5.56
C GLU A 81 5.42 17.70 -5.32
N ALA A 82 5.13 16.44 -4.98
CA ALA A 82 6.14 15.41 -4.78
C ALA A 82 7.01 15.20 -6.04
N VAL A 83 6.36 15.06 -7.22
CA VAL A 83 7.04 14.88 -8.50
C VAL A 83 7.89 16.09 -8.87
N ARG A 84 7.37 17.31 -8.65
CA ARG A 84 8.13 18.56 -8.85
C ARG A 84 9.37 18.61 -7.95
N ASN A 85 9.30 18.06 -6.75
CA ASN A 85 10.43 17.91 -5.82
C ASN A 85 11.35 16.73 -6.18
N GLY A 86 11.12 16.06 -7.32
CA GLY A 86 11.99 15.02 -7.86
C GLY A 86 11.75 13.62 -7.30
N TRP A 87 10.62 13.40 -6.64
CA TRP A 87 10.22 12.07 -6.17
C TRP A 87 9.48 11.29 -7.25
N LYS A 88 9.66 9.96 -7.22
CA LYS A 88 8.87 9.02 -8.02
C LYS A 88 7.76 8.43 -7.16
N ILE A 89 6.67 8.06 -7.80
CA ILE A 89 5.51 7.47 -7.13
C ILE A 89 5.12 6.21 -7.90
N LEU A 90 5.05 5.10 -7.18
CA LEU A 90 4.50 3.83 -7.63
C LEU A 90 3.24 3.57 -6.80
N TRP A 91 2.11 3.34 -7.45
CA TRP A 91 0.87 2.96 -6.78
C TRP A 91 0.40 1.60 -7.30
N VAL A 92 0.39 0.62 -6.40
CA VAL A 92 0.06 -0.76 -6.66
C VAL A 92 -1.27 -1.09 -5.99
N ASP A 93 -2.28 -1.46 -6.74
CA ASP A 93 -3.61 -1.66 -6.16
C ASP A 93 -4.44 -2.65 -6.98
N HIS A 94 -5.44 -3.25 -6.37
CA HIS A 94 -6.36 -4.20 -7.00
C HIS A 94 -7.81 -3.73 -6.99
N HIS A 95 -8.11 -2.67 -6.25
CA HIS A 95 -9.44 -2.07 -6.21
C HIS A 95 -9.85 -1.52 -7.59
N PRO A 96 -11.16 -1.50 -7.89
CA PRO A 96 -11.66 -0.93 -9.13
C PRO A 96 -11.47 0.59 -9.13
N TRP A 97 -10.59 1.09 -9.98
CA TRP A 97 -10.45 2.52 -10.25
C TRP A 97 -11.29 2.91 -11.47
N SER A 98 -11.84 4.13 -11.46
CA SER A 98 -12.46 4.68 -12.66
C SER A 98 -11.40 5.02 -13.71
N GLN A 99 -11.78 5.03 -14.99
CA GLN A 99 -10.89 5.52 -16.05
C GLN A 99 -10.49 6.99 -15.82
N GLN A 100 -11.38 7.79 -15.22
CA GLN A 100 -11.10 9.17 -14.85
C GLN A 100 -9.94 9.27 -13.84
N ALA A 101 -9.95 8.42 -12.81
CA ALA A 101 -8.90 8.37 -11.80
C ALA A 101 -7.55 7.95 -12.43
N ILE A 102 -7.56 6.92 -13.27
CA ILE A 102 -6.37 6.44 -13.99
C ILE A 102 -5.78 7.54 -14.87
N ASP A 103 -6.60 8.15 -15.73
CA ASP A 103 -6.15 9.18 -16.68
C ASP A 103 -5.63 10.43 -15.95
N ALA A 104 -6.25 10.78 -14.83
CA ALA A 104 -5.86 11.93 -14.01
C ALA A 104 -4.49 11.74 -13.33
N LEU A 105 -4.16 10.53 -12.88
CA LEU A 105 -2.95 10.28 -12.09
C LEU A 105 -1.80 9.67 -12.86
N LYS A 106 -2.04 8.98 -13.98
CA LYS A 106 -1.00 8.37 -14.82
C LYS A 106 0.14 9.33 -15.24
N PRO A 107 -0.07 10.65 -15.43
CA PRO A 107 1.03 11.58 -15.70
C PRO A 107 1.98 11.81 -14.52
N LEU A 108 1.53 11.50 -13.29
CA LEU A 108 2.25 11.78 -12.04
C LEU A 108 2.74 10.51 -11.34
N VAL A 109 2.06 9.39 -11.59
CA VAL A 109 2.22 8.13 -10.85
C VAL A 109 2.40 6.98 -11.82
N GLU A 110 3.36 6.09 -11.52
CA GLU A 110 3.41 4.77 -12.13
C GLU A 110 2.32 3.90 -11.48
N ILE A 111 1.28 3.59 -12.25
CA ILE A 111 0.11 2.86 -11.78
C ILE A 111 0.24 1.39 -12.18
N VAL A 112 0.17 0.51 -11.19
CA VAL A 112 0.08 -0.94 -11.34
C VAL A 112 -1.27 -1.37 -10.78
N LEU A 113 -2.20 -1.71 -11.66
CA LEU A 113 -3.55 -2.13 -11.28
C LEU A 113 -3.84 -3.55 -11.76
N ASP A 114 -4.51 -4.33 -10.93
CA ASP A 114 -5.19 -5.51 -11.43
C ASP A 114 -6.44 -5.09 -12.22
N THR A 115 -6.47 -5.49 -13.50
CA THR A 115 -7.58 -5.18 -14.41
C THR A 115 -8.47 -6.39 -14.67
N LEU A 116 -8.06 -7.58 -14.22
CA LEU A 116 -8.76 -8.85 -14.46
C LEU A 116 -9.54 -9.32 -13.22
N GLY A 117 -9.29 -8.75 -12.04
CA GLY A 117 -9.94 -9.15 -10.79
C GLY A 117 -9.45 -10.52 -10.32
N SER A 118 -8.17 -10.82 -10.51
CA SER A 118 -7.52 -12.10 -10.22
C SER A 118 -6.26 -11.98 -9.38
N LYS A 119 -5.91 -10.76 -8.95
CA LYS A 119 -4.71 -10.49 -8.15
C LYS A 119 -5.03 -9.51 -7.04
N CYS A 120 -4.46 -9.74 -5.87
CA CYS A 120 -4.46 -8.78 -4.76
C CYS A 120 -3.26 -7.83 -4.89
N ALA A 121 -3.17 -6.78 -4.07
CA ALA A 121 -2.06 -5.84 -4.14
C ALA A 121 -0.70 -6.51 -3.86
N ALA A 122 -0.66 -7.50 -2.97
CA ALA A 122 0.56 -8.25 -2.62
C ALA A 122 1.06 -9.10 -3.79
N ASP A 123 0.17 -9.69 -4.60
CA ASP A 123 0.55 -10.37 -5.85
C ASP A 123 1.26 -9.39 -6.79
N LEU A 124 0.65 -8.22 -7.00
CA LEU A 124 1.19 -7.18 -7.88
C LEU A 124 2.52 -6.65 -7.34
N MET A 125 2.65 -6.45 -6.03
CA MET A 125 3.89 -6.03 -5.37
C MET A 125 5.01 -7.06 -5.59
N TYR A 126 4.72 -8.36 -5.43
CA TYR A 126 5.68 -9.43 -5.70
C TYR A 126 6.13 -9.43 -7.15
N GLU A 127 5.19 -9.43 -8.10
CA GLU A 127 5.48 -9.51 -9.53
C GLU A 127 6.29 -8.31 -10.03
N ASN A 128 6.02 -7.10 -9.51
CA ASN A 128 6.67 -5.87 -9.95
C ASN A 128 8.01 -5.61 -9.26
N LEU A 129 8.16 -5.98 -7.99
CA LEU A 129 9.36 -5.61 -7.23
C LEU A 129 10.35 -6.76 -7.01
N LEU A 130 9.86 -7.99 -6.86
CA LEU A 130 10.68 -9.12 -6.40
C LEU A 130 10.32 -10.47 -7.09
N PRO A 131 10.13 -10.52 -8.43
CA PRO A 131 9.82 -11.78 -9.09
C PRO A 131 10.90 -12.83 -8.84
N GLY A 132 10.49 -14.04 -8.46
CA GLY A 132 11.39 -15.16 -8.12
C GLY A 132 11.91 -15.16 -6.68
N ASN A 133 11.64 -14.14 -5.88
CA ASN A 133 11.94 -14.19 -4.44
C ASN A 133 10.96 -15.12 -3.72
N LYS A 134 11.48 -16.19 -3.11
CA LYS A 134 10.66 -17.22 -2.46
C LYS A 134 9.84 -16.69 -1.29
N LEU A 135 10.41 -15.82 -0.45
CA LEU A 135 9.71 -15.27 0.70
C LEU A 135 8.60 -14.31 0.25
N ALA A 136 8.89 -13.42 -0.70
CA ALA A 136 7.88 -12.52 -1.26
C ALA A 136 6.74 -13.29 -1.94
N ASN A 137 7.06 -14.37 -2.67
CA ASN A 137 6.06 -15.25 -3.27
C ASN A 137 5.16 -15.93 -2.22
N SER A 138 5.74 -16.38 -1.09
CA SER A 138 4.95 -16.94 0.02
C SER A 138 4.05 -15.89 0.68
N LEU A 139 4.56 -14.67 0.89
CA LEU A 139 3.76 -13.58 1.44
C LEU A 139 2.58 -13.22 0.52
N ALA A 140 2.85 -13.05 -0.78
CA ALA A 140 1.81 -12.79 -1.78
C ALA A 140 0.77 -13.92 -1.82
N GLY A 141 1.22 -15.18 -1.83
CA GLY A 141 0.31 -16.33 -1.82
C GLY A 141 -0.61 -16.38 -0.59
N MET A 142 -0.11 -16.01 0.60
CA MET A 142 -0.96 -15.95 1.80
C MET A 142 -1.96 -14.78 1.76
N ALA A 143 -1.54 -13.62 1.26
CA ALA A 143 -2.43 -12.48 1.06
C ALA A 143 -3.54 -12.82 0.07
N HIS A 144 -3.18 -13.39 -1.09
CA HIS A 144 -4.12 -13.86 -2.10
C HIS A 144 -5.15 -14.83 -1.53
N THR A 145 -4.70 -15.82 -0.73
CA THR A 145 -5.62 -16.75 -0.08
C THR A 145 -6.65 -16.06 0.80
N MET A 146 -6.22 -15.07 1.58
CA MET A 146 -7.15 -14.32 2.45
C MET A 146 -8.08 -13.41 1.66
N ASP A 147 -7.58 -12.72 0.65
CA ASP A 147 -8.32 -11.71 -0.11
C ASP A 147 -9.38 -12.35 -1.03
N PHE A 148 -9.03 -13.47 -1.66
CA PHE A 148 -9.92 -14.24 -2.54
C PHE A 148 -10.64 -15.40 -1.84
N PHE A 149 -10.38 -15.61 -0.55
CA PHE A 149 -10.89 -16.73 0.24
C PHE A 149 -10.66 -18.09 -0.44
N THR A 150 -9.50 -18.27 -1.08
CA THR A 150 -9.14 -19.55 -1.67
C THR A 150 -8.87 -20.58 -0.56
N LYS A 151 -9.09 -21.86 -0.85
CA LYS A 151 -8.95 -22.96 0.14
C LYS A 151 -7.67 -23.77 -0.06
N ASP A 152 -6.68 -23.16 -0.69
CA ASP A 152 -5.40 -23.77 -1.05
C ASP A 152 -4.41 -23.81 0.13
N GLN A 153 -4.59 -22.94 1.12
CA GLN A 153 -3.76 -22.85 2.33
C GLN A 153 -4.62 -22.77 3.59
N TYR A 154 -4.16 -23.37 4.69
CA TYR A 154 -4.77 -23.15 6.01
C TYR A 154 -4.16 -21.90 6.63
N LEU A 155 -4.96 -20.84 6.69
CA LEU A 155 -4.63 -19.61 7.41
C LEU A 155 -5.65 -19.42 8.54
N THR A 156 -5.16 -18.98 9.69
CA THR A 156 -6.06 -18.46 10.73
C THR A 156 -6.77 -17.20 10.18
N PRO A 157 -7.90 -16.77 10.78
CA PRO A 157 -8.59 -15.55 10.38
C PRO A 157 -7.81 -14.29 10.81
N ILE A 158 -6.59 -14.13 10.28
CA ILE A 158 -5.62 -13.13 10.76
C ILE A 158 -6.13 -11.73 10.47
N SER A 159 -6.65 -11.47 9.28
CA SER A 159 -7.23 -10.16 8.92
C SER A 159 -8.36 -9.78 9.87
N GLU A 160 -9.25 -10.71 10.22
CA GLU A 160 -10.32 -10.48 11.18
C GLU A 160 -9.80 -10.24 12.59
N LEU A 161 -8.75 -10.97 13.01
CA LEU A 161 -8.09 -10.75 14.29
C LEU A 161 -7.44 -9.36 14.34
N VAL A 162 -6.68 -8.96 13.31
CA VAL A 162 -6.08 -7.63 13.20
C VAL A 162 -7.16 -6.56 13.34
N ARG A 163 -8.22 -6.66 12.55
CA ARG A 163 -9.34 -5.71 12.59
C ARG A 163 -10.05 -5.69 13.94
N TYR A 164 -10.25 -6.85 14.58
CA TYR A 164 -10.84 -6.93 15.92
C TYR A 164 -9.97 -6.19 16.94
N TYR A 165 -8.66 -6.44 16.95
CA TYR A 165 -7.74 -5.82 17.89
C TYR A 165 -7.54 -4.32 17.65
N GLN A 166 -7.66 -3.83 16.42
CA GLN A 166 -7.60 -2.40 16.10
C GLN A 166 -8.71 -1.57 16.78
N THR A 167 -9.78 -2.20 17.26
CA THR A 167 -10.84 -1.50 18.00
C THR A 167 -10.44 -1.11 19.43
N PHE A 168 -9.31 -1.60 19.93
CA PHE A 168 -8.83 -1.33 21.29
C PHE A 168 -7.81 -0.19 21.32
N PRO A 169 -7.88 0.75 22.30
CA PRO A 169 -6.89 1.82 22.45
C PRO A 169 -5.45 1.34 22.68
N ASP A 170 -5.28 0.14 23.26
CA ASP A 170 -4.02 -0.53 23.57
C ASP A 170 -3.69 -1.67 22.58
N PHE A 171 -4.27 -1.63 21.38
CA PHE A 171 -4.10 -2.56 20.26
C PHE A 171 -2.68 -3.16 20.14
N TYR A 172 -1.64 -2.32 20.08
CA TYR A 172 -0.26 -2.78 19.89
C TYR A 172 0.23 -3.67 21.04
N ALA A 173 -0.09 -3.31 22.28
CA ALA A 173 0.28 -4.10 23.44
C ALA A 173 -0.42 -5.46 23.41
N ARG A 174 -1.72 -5.46 23.11
CA ARG A 174 -2.53 -6.69 23.02
C ARG A 174 -2.02 -7.65 21.96
N LEU A 175 -1.72 -7.16 20.76
CA LEU A 175 -1.18 -8.02 19.69
C LEU A 175 0.20 -8.58 20.07
N SER A 176 1.05 -7.78 20.71
CA SER A 176 2.39 -8.21 21.10
C SER A 176 2.37 -9.31 22.15
N GLU A 177 1.35 -9.35 23.01
CA GLU A 177 1.16 -10.41 24.03
C GLU A 177 0.71 -11.77 23.43
N LEU A 178 0.30 -11.80 22.15
CA LEU A 178 -0.10 -13.05 21.46
C LEU A 178 1.08 -13.80 20.82
N ALA A 179 2.24 -13.14 20.66
CA ALA A 179 3.43 -13.67 19.99
C ALA A 179 4.44 -14.27 20.99
#